data_AF-A0A0G3BR52-F1
#
_entry.id   AF-A0A0G3BR52-F1
#
_cell.length_a   1.000
_cell.length_b   1.000
_cell.length_c   1.000
_cell.angle_alpha   90.00
_cell.angle_beta   90.00
_cell.angle_gamma   90.00
#
_symmetry.space_group_name_H-M   'P 1'
#
loop_
_entity.id
_entity.type
_entity.pdbx_description
1 polymer ?
#
loop_
_entity_poly.entity_id
_entity_poly.type
_entity_poly.pdbx_seq_one_letter_code
_entity_poly.pdbx_strand_id
1 'polypeptide(L)' 'MNGDAKTQLLIEALERQLGESERKIQPDDRLEDISLDSLRFMLLIVDLQEKHSQYKIDIKRIGSVETVRDLTHIMEEVS' A
#
# COMPACT_ATOMS: atom_id res chain seq x y z
N MET A 1 14.92 10.29 2.69
CA MET A 1 13.81 10.90 3.46
C MET A 1 12.44 10.80 2.76
N ASN A 2 12.31 10.20 1.56
CA ASN A 2 11.00 10.00 0.88
C ASN A 2 10.22 8.72 1.29
N GLY A 3 10.82 7.82 2.09
CA GLY A 3 10.16 6.57 2.50
C GLY A 3 8.98 6.82 3.44
N ASP A 4 9.11 7.77 4.37
CA ASP A 4 8.11 7.97 5.43
C ASP A 4 6.80 8.55 4.89
N ALA A 5 6.85 9.50 3.95
CA ALA A 5 5.65 10.10 3.38
C ALA A 5 4.84 9.12 2.50
N LYS A 6 5.52 8.28 1.70
CA LYS A 6 4.86 7.22 0.93
C LYS A 6 4.23 6.17 1.82
N THR A 7 4.94 5.79 2.89
CA THR A 7 4.45 4.84 3.88
C THR A 7 3.21 5.36 4.59
N GLN A 8 3.21 6.62 4.99
CA GLN A 8 2.07 7.26 5.63
C GLN A 8 0.83 7.26 4.72
N LEU A 9 1.00 7.67 3.47
CA LEU A 9 -0.07 7.71 2.47
C LEU A 9 -0.67 6.32 2.22
N LEU A 10 0.19 5.31 2.12
CA LEU A 10 -0.25 3.93 1.94
C LEU A 10 -1.04 3.43 3.15
N ILE A 11 -0.58 3.72 4.36
CA ILE A 11 -1.29 3.35 5.60
C ILE A 11 -2.67 4.01 5.62
N GLU A 12 -2.77 5.30 5.30
CA GLU A 12 -4.06 6.01 5.23
C GLU A 12 -5.01 5.42 4.18
N ALA A 13 -4.47 5.00 3.02
CA ALA A 13 -5.26 4.33 1.99
C ALA A 13 -5.77 2.96 2.45
N LEU A 14 -4.92 2.18 3.12
CA LEU A 14 -5.27 0.89 3.71
C LEU A 14 -6.35 1.03 4.80
N GLU A 15 -6.18 1.96 5.74
CA GLU A 15 -7.16 2.21 6.81
C GLU A 15 -8.53 2.61 6.23
N ARG A 16 -8.55 3.45 5.20
CA ARG A 16 -9.79 3.84 4.50
C ARG A 16 -10.49 2.65 3.82
N GLN A 17 -9.73 1.72 3.25
CA GLN A 17 -10.28 0.60 2.48
C GLN A 17 -10.71 -0.58 3.37
N LEU A 18 -9.98 -0.81 4.46
CA LEU A 18 -10.25 -1.90 5.41
C LEU A 18 -11.29 -1.51 6.48
N GLY A 19 -11.59 -0.21 6.62
CA GLY A 19 -12.50 0.32 7.63
C GLY A 19 -11.81 0.51 8.99
N GLU A 20 -12.60 0.74 10.04
CA GLU A 20 -12.06 0.84 11.40
C GLU A 20 -11.44 -0.50 11.82
N SER A 21 -10.12 -0.61 11.66
CA SER A 21 -9.36 -1.74 12.19
C SER A 21 -9.30 -1.62 13.72
N GLU A 22 -9.43 -2.74 14.43
CA GLU A 22 -9.30 -2.80 15.91
C GLU A 22 -7.91 -2.34 16.40
N ARG A 23 -6.94 -2.27 15.48
CA ARG A 23 -5.60 -1.76 15.73
C ARG A 23 -5.11 -0.89 14.58
N LYS A 24 -4.17 0.00 14.90
CA LYS A 24 -3.47 0.85 13.92
C LYS A 24 -2.54 0.01 13.04
N ILE A 25 -2.59 0.22 11.72
CA ILE A 25 -1.72 -0.44 10.74
C ILE A 25 -0.29 0.10 10.88
N GLN A 26 0.68 -0.79 10.80
CA GLN A 26 2.12 -0.51 10.91
C GLN A 26 2.85 -0.90 9.62
N PRO A 27 4.00 -0.28 9.30
CA PRO A 27 4.77 -0.61 8.10
C PRO A 27 5.22 -2.08 8.02
N ASP A 28 5.50 -2.70 9.16
CA ASP A 28 6.00 -4.07 9.21
C ASP A 28 4.86 -5.11 9.35
N ASP A 29 3.60 -4.66 9.29
CA ASP A 29 2.45 -5.57 9.24
C ASP A 29 2.48 -6.38 7.94
N ARG A 30 2.25 -7.68 8.06
CA ARG A 30 2.06 -8.54 6.90
C ARG A 30 0.68 -8.29 6.29
N LEU A 31 0.60 -8.34 4.96
CA LEU A 31 -0.66 -8.07 4.25
C LEU A 31 -1.79 -9.04 4.64
N GLU A 32 -1.44 -10.30 4.92
CA GLU A 32 -2.41 -11.29 5.39
C GLU A 32 -2.96 -10.99 6.78
N ASP A 33 -2.14 -10.42 7.68
CA ASP A 33 -2.53 -10.10 9.06
C ASP A 33 -3.52 -8.92 9.13
N ILE A 34 -3.53 -8.07 8.10
CA ILE A 34 -4.47 -6.95 7.95
C ILE A 34 -5.64 -7.28 7.00
N SER A 35 -5.84 -8.56 6.69
CA SER A 35 -6.91 -9.01 5.78
C SER A 35 -6.89 -8.33 4.40
N LEU A 36 -5.69 -8.07 3.87
CA LEU A 36 -5.49 -7.56 2.52
C LEU A 36 -5.26 -8.73 1.56
N ASP A 37 -6.36 -9.33 1.10
CA ASP A 37 -6.34 -10.37 0.07
C ASP A 37 -5.99 -9.81 -1.33
N SER A 38 -5.82 -10.69 -2.31
CA SER A 38 -5.44 -10.32 -3.69
C SER A 38 -6.44 -9.38 -4.38
N LEU A 39 -7.74 -9.47 -4.08
CA LEU A 39 -8.75 -8.59 -4.68
C LEU A 39 -8.68 -7.20 -4.05
N ARG A 40 -8.60 -7.13 -2.72
CA ARG A 40 -8.42 -5.87 -1.98
C ARG A 40 -7.11 -5.20 -2.34
N PHE A 41 -6.05 -5.97 -2.54
CA PHE A 41 -4.75 -5.49 -3.00
C PHE A 41 -4.84 -4.84 -4.38
N MET A 42 -5.54 -5.45 -5.35
CA MET A 42 -5.75 -4.84 -6.66
C MET A 42 -6.57 -3.55 -6.56
N LEU A 43 -7.61 -3.52 -5.71
CA LEU A 43 -8.41 -2.31 -5.47
C LEU A 43 -7.58 -1.19 -4.84
N LEU A 44 -6.66 -1.52 -3.93
CA LEU A 44 -5.72 -0.56 -3.34
C LEU A 44 -4.82 0.05 -4.42
N ILE A 45 -4.26 -0.79 -5.31
CA ILE A 45 -3.43 -0.31 -6.43
C ILE A 45 -4.21 0.67 -7.31
N VAL A 46 -5.47 0.35 -7.64
CA VAL A 46 -6.32 1.23 -8.43
C VAL A 46 -6.57 2.56 -7.69
N ASP A 47 -6.93 2.53 -6.40
CA ASP A 47 -7.15 3.74 -5.59
C ASP A 47 -5.90 4.64 -5.56
N LEU A 48 -4.73 4.04 -5.37
CA LEU A 48 -3.46 4.75 -5.35
C LEU A 48 -3.14 5.39 -6.71
N GLN A 49 -3.39 4.69 -7.81
CA GLN A 49 -3.15 5.21 -9.15
C GLN A 49 -4.11 6.33 -9.54
N GLU A 50 -5.39 6.22 -9.16
CA GLU A 50 -6.41 7.25 -9.45
C GLU A 50 -6.21 8.52 -8.63
N LYS A 51 -5.94 8.38 -7.32
CA LYS A 51 -5.82 9.52 -6.40
C LYS A 51 -4.44 10.12 -6.33
N HIS A 52 -3.41 9.34 -6.67
CA HIS A 52 -2.02 9.75 -6.59
C HIS A 52 -1.28 9.42 -7.88
N SER A 53 -1.69 10.08 -8.97
CA SER A 53 -1.12 9.92 -10.32
C SER A 53 0.40 10.18 -10.41
N GLN A 54 0.97 10.82 -9.39
CA GLN A 54 2.42 10.96 -9.21
C GLN A 54 3.15 9.66 -8.86
N TYR A 55 2.44 8.56 -8.59
CA TYR A 55 3.04 7.26 -8.30
C TYR A 55 2.65 6.22 -9.35
N LYS A 56 3.63 5.42 -9.77
CA LYS A 56 3.43 4.17 -10.51
C LYS A 56 3.75 2.99 -9.61
N ILE A 57 2.97 1.93 -9.77
CA ILE A 57 3.20 0.66 -9.07
C ILE A 57 3.95 -0.26 -10.03
N ASP A 58 5.12 -0.76 -9.62
CA ASP A 58 5.83 -1.80 -10.36
C ASP A 58 5.16 -3.15 -10.13
N ILE A 59 4.18 -3.47 -10.98
CA ILE A 59 3.43 -4.73 -10.95
C ILE A 59 4.33 -5.95 -11.09
N LYS A 60 5.54 -5.85 -11.68
CA LYS A 60 6.44 -7.01 -11.79
C LYS A 60 6.96 -7.48 -10.42
N ARG A 61 6.94 -6.60 -9.42
CA ARG A 61 7.40 -6.88 -8.06
C ARG A 61 6.27 -7.25 -7.10
N ILE A 62 5.03 -7.31 -7.59
CA ILE A 62 3.83 -7.61 -6.79
C ILE A 62 3.94 -8.94 -6.04
N GLY A 63 4.53 -9.96 -6.67
CA GLY A 63 4.68 -11.30 -6.09
C GLY A 63 5.71 -11.38 -4.96
N SER A 64 6.48 -10.32 -4.73
CA SER A 64 7.45 -10.21 -3.63
C SER A 64 6.98 -9.34 -2.48
N VAL A 65 5.72 -8.88 -2.50
CA VAL A 65 5.18 -7.99 -1.47
C VAL A 65 4.59 -8.82 -0.34
N GLU A 66 5.17 -8.74 0.84
CA GLU A 66 4.68 -9.43 2.04
C GLU A 66 4.18 -8.48 3.12
N THR A 67 4.75 -7.27 3.17
CA THR A 67 4.44 -6.25 4.20
C THR A 67 3.94 -4.94 3.60
N VAL A 68 3.35 -4.08 4.45
CA VAL A 68 2.97 -2.70 4.08
C VAL A 68 4.20 -1.91 3.61
N ARG A 69 5.38 -2.13 4.19
CA ARG A 69 6.62 -1.52 3.75
C ARG A 69 7.02 -1.97 2.35
N ASP A 70 6.84 -3.24 1.99
CA ASP A 70 7.16 -3.74 0.65
C ASP A 70 6.30 -3.08 -0.43
N LEU A 71 5.03 -2.81 -0.12
CA LEU A 71 4.13 -2.03 -0.98
C LEU A 71 4.73 -0.65 -1.30
N THR A 72 5.32 0.03 -0.31
CA THR A 72 5.94 1.34 -0.54
C THR A 72 7.18 1.25 -1.44
N HIS A 73 7.90 0.14 -1.40
CA HIS A 73 9.09 -0.08 -2.22
C HIS A 73 8.78 -0.40 -3.68
N ILE A 74 7.54 -0.77 -4.00
CA ILE A 74 7.08 -0.94 -5.39
C ILE A 74 6.36 0.31 -5.92
N MET A 75 6.22 1.37 -5.11
CA MET A 75 5.68 2.67 -5.51
C MET A 75 6.79 3.62 -5.97
N GLU A 76 6.86 3.88 -7.26
CA GLU A 76 7.82 4.77 -7.90
C GLU A 76 7.21 6.14 -8.17
N GLU A 77 7.92 7.22 -7.85
CA GLU A 77 7.49 8.57 -8.23
C GLU A 77 7.67 8.76 -9.74
N VAL A 78 6.63 9.24 -10.41
CA VAL A 78 6.69 9.64 -11.80
C VAL A 78 7.16 11.10 -11.82
N SER A 79 8.41 11.29 -12.27
CA SER A 79 8.99 12.62 -12.52
C SER A 79 8.42 13.26 -13.77
#